data_AF-A0A5C7LJV9-F1
#
_entry.id   AF-A0A5C7LJV9-F1
#
_cell.length_a   1.000
_cell.length_b   1.000
_cell.length_c   1.000
_cell.angle_alpha   90.00
_cell.angle_beta   90.00
_cell.angle_gamma   90.00
#
_symmetry.space_group_name_H-M   'P 1'
#
loop_
_entity.id
_entity.type
_entity.pdbx_description
1 polymer ?
#
loop_
_entity_poly.entity_id
_entity_poly.type
_entity_poly.pdbx_seq_one_letter_code
_entity_poly.pdbx_strand_id
1 'polypeptide(L)'
;MKVLVTKESHRCDVCNTEVGYPTVCLRCNKECCWDCEKTQMVTYHPGVHFCGTNDGHYCKDCDKTLIASGTDKRHKAYRAIKSLVDEANGWHADFNKRKQEAEETLGALLEDND
;
A
#
# COMPACT_ATOMS: atom_id res chain seq x y z
N MET A 1 -33.84 27.83 -18.63
CA MET A 1 -32.60 28.50 -19.07
C MET A 1 -31.45 27.53 -18.86
N LYS A 2 -30.63 27.24 -19.87
CA LYS A 2 -29.45 26.36 -19.71
C LYS A 2 -28.22 27.22 -19.44
N VAL A 3 -27.45 26.87 -18.43
CA VAL A 3 -26.18 27.54 -18.07
C VAL A 3 -25.04 26.59 -18.41
N LEU A 4 -24.07 27.07 -19.18
CA LEU A 4 -22.82 26.36 -19.44
C LEU A 4 -21.84 26.68 -18.31
N VAL A 5 -21.32 25.65 -17.66
CA VAL A 5 -20.29 25.76 -16.61
C VAL A 5 -19.03 25.08 -17.11
N THR A 6 -17.90 25.78 -17.04
CA THR A 6 -16.58 25.20 -17.29
C THR A 6 -16.06 24.63 -15.98
N LYS A 7 -15.64 23.36 -15.98
CA LYS A 7 -15.11 22.66 -14.81
C LYS A 7 -13.76 22.03 -15.16
N GLU A 8 -12.77 22.21 -14.30
CA GLU A 8 -11.55 21.41 -14.31
C GLU A 8 -11.82 20.08 -13.60
N SER A 9 -11.39 18.97 -14.19
CA SER A 9 -11.56 17.65 -13.60
C SER A 9 -10.29 16.82 -13.69
N HIS A 10 -10.06 16.03 -12.65
CA HIS A 10 -8.98 15.05 -12.62
C HIS A 10 -9.38 13.83 -13.44
N ARG A 11 -8.40 13.23 -14.12
CA ARG A 11 -8.61 12.02 -14.93
C ARG A 11 -7.51 11.03 -14.65
N CYS A 12 -7.89 9.75 -14.58
CA CYS A 12 -6.90 8.71 -14.46
C CYS A 12 -6.05 8.62 -15.74
N ASP A 13 -4.73 8.72 -15.61
CA ASP A 13 -3.76 8.61 -16.71
C ASP A 13 -3.67 7.19 -17.32
N VAL A 14 -4.45 6.24 -16.81
CA VAL A 14 -4.46 4.84 -17.26
C VAL A 14 -5.73 4.52 -18.04
N CYS A 15 -6.90 4.82 -17.48
CA CYS A 15 -8.19 4.52 -18.09
C CYS A 15 -8.97 5.76 -18.57
N ASN A 16 -8.42 6.97 -18.38
CA ASN A 16 -9.00 8.26 -18.75
C ASN A 16 -10.37 8.57 -18.09
N THR A 17 -10.77 7.80 -17.08
CA THR A 17 -12.00 8.03 -16.32
C THR A 17 -11.85 9.27 -15.43
N GLU A 18 -12.88 10.12 -15.37
CA GLU A 18 -12.94 11.26 -14.44
C GLU A 18 -12.98 10.75 -13.00
N VAL A 19 -12.16 11.34 -12.14
CA VAL A 19 -12.01 10.94 -10.73
C VAL A 19 -12.13 12.16 -9.82
N GLY A 20 -12.78 11.99 -8.67
CA GLY A 20 -12.90 13.07 -7.68
C GLY A 20 -11.64 13.25 -6.84
N TYR A 21 -11.00 12.13 -6.47
CA TYR A 21 -9.82 12.08 -5.61
C TYR A 21 -8.82 11.08 -6.20
N PRO A 22 -7.99 11.49 -7.18
CA PRO A 22 -6.97 10.61 -7.73
C PRO A 22 -5.88 10.30 -6.71
N THR A 23 -5.33 9.10 -6.79
CA THR A 23 -4.04 8.80 -6.18
C THR A 23 -2.94 9.32 -7.08
N VAL A 24 -2.05 10.14 -6.54
CA VAL A 24 -1.04 10.87 -7.32
C VAL A 24 0.36 10.37 -7.03
N CYS A 25 1.13 10.06 -8.07
CA CYS A 25 2.53 9.70 -7.93
C CYS A 25 3.35 10.89 -7.44
N LEU A 26 4.02 10.74 -6.29
CA LEU A 26 4.83 11.80 -5.68
C LEU A 26 6.04 12.26 -6.51
N ARG A 27 6.40 11.51 -7.55
CA ARG A 27 7.55 11.82 -8.41
C ARG A 27 7.16 12.44 -9.75
N CYS A 28 6.15 11.89 -10.42
CA CYS A 28 5.78 12.30 -11.78
C CYS A 28 4.37 12.88 -11.89
N ASN A 29 3.65 13.04 -10.79
CA ASN A 29 2.28 13.53 -10.72
C ASN A 29 1.25 12.72 -11.52
N LYS A 30 1.58 11.48 -11.91
CA LYS A 30 0.64 10.58 -12.56
C LYS A 30 -0.56 10.34 -11.65
N GLU A 31 -1.76 10.59 -12.15
CA GLU A 31 -3.05 10.43 -11.47
C GLU A 31 -3.65 9.06 -11.79
N CYS A 32 -4.04 8.31 -10.77
CA CYS A 32 -4.70 7.02 -10.91
C CYS A 32 -6.04 6.99 -10.18
N CYS A 33 -7.04 6.35 -10.80
CA CYS A 33 -8.28 6.00 -10.11
C CYS A 33 -8.03 4.87 -9.10
N TRP A 34 -8.99 4.68 -8.18
CA TRP A 34 -8.94 3.64 -7.14
C TRP A 34 -8.74 2.21 -7.68
N ASP A 35 -9.25 1.90 -8.87
CA ASP A 35 -9.02 0.58 -9.47
C ASP A 35 -7.65 0.46 -10.14
N CYS A 36 -7.20 1.52 -10.81
CA CYS A 36 -5.90 1.53 -11.47
C CYS A 36 -4.76 1.58 -10.46
N GLU A 37 -4.91 2.25 -9.31
CA GLU A 37 -3.84 2.33 -8.31
C GLU A 37 -3.40 0.95 -7.81
N LYS A 38 -4.33 0.00 -7.64
CA LYS A 38 -4.03 -1.36 -7.15
C LYS A 38 -3.04 -2.10 -8.05
N THR A 39 -3.04 -1.78 -9.34
CA THR A 39 -2.22 -2.46 -10.34
C THR A 39 -1.09 -1.60 -10.90
N GLN A 40 -1.17 -0.27 -10.80
CA GLN A 40 -0.23 0.65 -11.44
C GLN A 40 0.62 1.44 -10.43
N MET A 41 0.22 1.45 -9.16
CA MET A 41 0.88 2.21 -8.11
C MET A 41 1.46 1.28 -7.05
N VAL A 42 2.49 1.76 -6.38
CA VAL A 42 3.07 1.20 -5.16
C VAL A 42 2.71 2.18 -4.05
N THR A 43 1.97 1.67 -3.06
CA THR A 43 1.55 2.43 -1.89
C THR A 43 2.36 1.96 -0.68
N TYR A 44 3.16 2.86 -0.13
CA TYR A 44 3.80 2.66 1.16
C TYR A 44 2.86 3.16 2.24
N HIS A 45 2.17 2.24 2.93
CA HIS A 45 1.21 2.59 3.97
C HIS A 45 1.81 3.58 4.98
N PRO A 46 1.07 4.61 5.39
CA PRO A 46 1.51 5.54 6.43
C PRO A 46 1.54 4.80 7.77
N GLY A 47 2.67 4.16 8.08
CA GLY A 47 3.00 3.70 9.43
C GLY A 47 3.51 4.83 10.32
N VAL A 48 3.43 6.08 9.86
CA VAL A 48 4.07 7.22 10.51
C VAL A 48 2.98 8.10 11.08
N HIS A 49 2.96 8.25 12.42
CA HIS A 49 2.17 9.24 13.15
C HIS A 49 2.46 10.71 12.75
N PHE A 50 3.23 10.95 11.69
CA PHE A 50 3.70 12.25 11.26
C PHE A 50 2.86 12.89 10.13
N CYS A 51 2.16 12.12 9.28
CA CYS A 51 1.52 12.68 8.09
C CYS A 51 0.26 11.90 7.61
N GLY A 52 -0.65 12.58 6.90
CA GLY A 52 -2.02 12.14 6.57
C GLY A 52 -2.17 11.20 5.35
N THR A 53 -3.37 11.20 4.75
CA THR A 53 -3.89 10.19 3.80
C THR A 53 -3.25 10.11 2.41
N ASN A 54 -2.27 10.95 2.06
CA ASN A 54 -1.71 11.05 0.70
C ASN A 54 -0.20 10.74 0.62
N ASP A 55 0.33 10.05 1.62
CA ASP A 55 1.76 9.84 1.78
C ASP A 55 2.20 8.46 1.26
N GLY A 56 3.19 8.44 0.36
CA GLY A 56 3.88 7.23 -0.06
C GLY A 56 3.40 6.57 -1.35
N HIS A 57 2.73 7.29 -2.25
CA HIS A 57 2.29 6.74 -3.54
C HIS A 57 3.30 7.02 -4.67
N TYR A 58 3.74 5.96 -5.34
CA TYR A 58 4.63 6.04 -6.51
C TYR A 58 4.08 5.15 -7.62
N CYS A 59 4.08 5.60 -8.88
CA CYS A 59 3.81 4.68 -9.98
C CYS A 59 4.93 3.63 -10.06
N LYS A 60 4.60 2.42 -10.53
CA LYS A 60 5.56 1.30 -10.57
C LYS A 60 6.89 1.64 -11.27
N ASP A 61 6.85 2.46 -12.31
CA ASP A 61 8.05 2.85 -13.04
C ASP A 61 8.93 3.82 -12.24
N CYS A 62 8.30 4.79 -11.57
CA CYS A 62 8.99 5.69 -10.67
C CYS A 62 9.59 4.93 -9.48
N ASP A 63 8.83 4.00 -8.90
CA ASP A 63 9.27 3.16 -7.80
C ASP A 63 10.52 2.34 -8.17
N LYS A 64 10.47 1.58 -9.28
CA LYS A 64 11.62 0.81 -9.78
C LYS A 64 12.85 1.68 -9.98
N THR A 65 12.67 2.86 -10.57
CA THR A 65 13.77 3.79 -10.82
C THR A 65 14.36 4.33 -9.52
N LEU A 66 13.51 4.66 -8.54
CA LEU A 66 13.95 5.15 -7.23
C LEU A 66 14.69 4.05 -6.46
N ILE A 67 14.19 2.80 -6.50
CA ILE A 67 14.87 1.62 -5.96
C ILE A 67 16.28 1.48 -6.55
N ALA A 68 16.40 1.56 -7.89
CA ALA A 68 17.68 1.41 -8.57
C ALA A 68 18.66 2.54 -8.23
N SER A 69 18.18 3.78 -8.13
CA SER A 69 19.02 4.93 -7.79
C SER A 69 19.47 4.96 -6.32
N GLY A 70 18.58 4.59 -5.40
CA GLY A 70 18.83 4.63 -3.95
C GLY A 70 19.09 6.03 -3.36
N THR A 71 18.88 7.11 -4.12
CA THR A 71 19.26 8.48 -3.71
C THR A 71 18.13 9.27 -3.04
N ASP A 72 16.87 8.90 -3.27
CA ASP A 72 15.72 9.60 -2.71
C ASP A 72 15.53 9.23 -1.23
N LYS A 73 15.79 10.19 -0.34
CA LYS A 73 15.71 10.00 1.11
C LYS A 73 14.30 9.65 1.59
N ARG A 74 13.26 10.25 0.97
CA ARG A 74 11.86 10.03 1.37
C ARG A 74 11.41 8.63 0.95
N HIS A 75 11.67 8.24 -0.28
CA HIS A 75 11.39 6.90 -0.79
C HIS A 75 12.15 5.82 0.00
N LYS A 76 13.43 6.06 0.30
CA LYS A 76 14.24 5.16 1.13
C LYS A 76 13.64 4.98 2.53
N ALA A 77 13.16 6.06 3.16
CA ALA A 77 12.50 5.99 4.46
C ALA A 77 11.20 5.17 4.40
N TYR A 78 10.34 5.40 3.40
CA TYR A 78 9.14 4.59 3.20
C TYR A 78 9.45 3.10 3.01
N ARG A 79 10.49 2.77 2.24
CA ARG A 79 10.93 1.39 2.04
C ARG A 79 11.44 0.75 3.31
N ALA A 80 12.20 1.49 4.13
CA ALA A 80 12.67 0.99 5.42
C ALA A 80 11.50 0.67 6.35
N ILE A 81 10.52 1.57 6.44
CA ILE A 81 9.30 1.32 7.24
C ILE A 81 8.55 0.09 6.71
N LYS A 82 8.35 -0.02 5.40
CA LYS A 82 7.67 -1.19 4.82
C LYS A 82 8.41 -2.49 5.13
N SER A 83 9.74 -2.50 5.05
CA SER A 83 10.54 -3.66 5.41
C SER A 83 10.30 -4.11 6.85
N LEU A 84 10.26 -3.16 7.81
CA LEU A 84 10.00 -3.46 9.21
C LEU A 84 8.57 -3.97 9.46
N VAL A 85 7.58 -3.41 8.76
CA VAL A 85 6.19 -3.88 8.82
C VAL A 85 6.07 -5.30 8.27
N ASP A 86 6.70 -5.58 7.14
CA ASP A 86 6.68 -6.90 6.51
C ASP A 86 7.38 -7.94 7.41
N GLU A 87 8.47 -7.57 8.08
CA GLU A 87 9.15 -8.40 9.09
C GLU A 87 8.24 -8.68 10.30
N ALA A 88 7.60 -7.65 10.87
CA ALA A 88 6.69 -7.82 12.00
C ALA A 88 5.48 -8.71 11.66
N ASN A 89 4.91 -8.55 10.46
CA ASN A 89 3.84 -9.41 9.96
C ASN A 89 4.30 -10.87 9.83
N GLY A 90 5.54 -11.09 9.36
CA GLY A 90 6.15 -12.40 9.29
C GLY A 90 6.26 -13.08 10.67
N TRP A 91 6.75 -12.34 11.67
CA TRP A 91 6.82 -12.84 13.06
C TRP A 91 5.44 -13.15 13.63
N HIS A 92 4.45 -12.29 13.39
CA HIS A 92 3.10 -12.51 13.89
C HIS A 92 2.45 -13.76 13.25
N ALA A 93 2.62 -13.94 11.95
CA ALA A 93 2.14 -15.13 11.24
C ALA A 93 2.80 -16.42 11.76
N ASP A 94 4.12 -16.41 11.95
CA ASP A 94 4.87 -17.54 12.51
C ASP A 94 4.40 -17.88 13.94
N PHE A 95 4.25 -16.87 14.79
CA PHE A 95 3.76 -17.05 16.16
C PHE A 95 2.36 -17.67 16.18
N ASN A 96 1.43 -17.15 15.39
CA ASN A 96 0.06 -17.68 15.33
C ASN A 96 0.03 -19.12 14.83
N LYS A 97 0.86 -19.47 13.86
CA LYS A 97 1.01 -20.85 13.38
C LYS A 97 1.47 -21.79 14.50
N ARG A 98 2.56 -21.44 15.20
CA ARG A 98 3.08 -22.27 16.31
C ARG A 98 2.09 -22.40 17.47
N LYS A 99 1.34 -21.33 17.76
CA LYS A 99 0.27 -21.36 18.75
C LYS A 99 -0.82 -22.35 18.34
N GLN A 100 -1.28 -22.28 17.10
CA GLN A 100 -2.31 -23.19 16.59
C GLN A 100 -1.86 -24.65 16.65
N GLU A 101 -0.63 -24.96 16.23
CA GLU A 101 -0.06 -26.32 16.31
C GLU A 101 -0.02 -26.85 17.77
N ALA A 102 0.30 -25.99 18.74
CA ALA A 102 0.28 -26.33 20.15
C ALA A 102 -1.14 -26.58 20.69
N GLU A 103 -2.11 -25.76 20.28
CA GLU A 103 -3.54 -25.92 20.62
C GLU A 103 -4.11 -27.22 20.03
N GLU A 104 -3.79 -27.54 18.78
CA GLU A 104 -4.16 -28.80 18.12
C GLU A 104 -3.55 -30.02 18.82
N THR A 105 -2.28 -29.93 19.23
CA THR A 105 -1.61 -30.99 19.99
C THR A 105 -2.29 -31.23 21.33
N LEU A 106 -2.64 -30.18 22.07
CA LEU A 106 -3.37 -30.29 23.33
C LEU A 106 -4.77 -30.88 23.11
N GLY A 107 -5.47 -30.43 22.06
CA GLY A 107 -6.79 -30.95 21.68
C GLY A 107 -6.76 -32.47 21.46
N ALA A 108 -5.81 -32.97 20.67
CA ALA A 108 -5.66 -34.40 20.41
C ALA A 108 -5.41 -35.21 21.70
N LEU A 109 -4.58 -34.68 22.61
CA LEU A 109 -4.32 -35.34 23.90
C LEU A 109 -5.56 -35.39 24.81
N LEU A 110 -6.46 -34.41 24.71
CA LEU A 110 -7.68 -34.41 25.49
C LEU A 110 -8.73 -35.36 24.91
N GLU A 111 -8.81 -35.48 23.58
CA GLU A 111 -9.73 -36.41 22.90
C GLU A 111 -9.32 -37.89 23.05
N ASP A 112 -8.03 -38.20 23.16
CA ASP A 112 -7.53 -39.58 23.40
C ASP A 112 -7.79 -40.09 24.83
N ASN A 113 -8.21 -39.22 25.76
CA ASN A 113 -8.45 -39.56 27.17
C ASN A 113 -9.95 -39.70 27.54
N ASP A 114 -10.86 -39.54 26.57
CA ASP A 114 -12.31 -39.78 26.68
C ASP A 114 -12.72 -41.11 26.00
#